data_AF-A0A7V0L2F3-F1
#
_entry.id   AF-A0A7V0L2F3-F1
#
_cell.length_a   1.000
_cell.length_b   1.000
_cell.length_c   1.000
_cell.angle_alpha   90.00
_cell.angle_beta   90.00
_cell.angle_gamma   90.00
#
_symmetry.space_group_name_H-M   'P 1'
#
loop_
_entity.id
_entity.type
_entity.pdbx_description
1 polymer ?
#
loop_
_entity_poly.entity_id
_entity_poly.type
_entity_poly.pdbx_seq_one_letter_code
_entity_poly.pdbx_strand_id
1 'polypeptide(L)' 'IKLEGNTRTKNWVILREFPLKAGDIFYAPKIHQGLSNIYSLGFFKHIQIEHKWVNNHVQLTIDVQEKPPLQFNTSY' A
#
# COMPACT_ATOMS: atom_id res chain seq x y z
N ILE A 1 6.44 -9.53 -0.50
CA ILE A 1 5.44 -8.44 -0.36
C ILE A 1 4.63 -8.45 -1.64
N LYS A 2 3.32 -8.65 -1.52
CA LYS A 2 2.37 -8.62 -2.63
C LYS A 2 1.59 -7.30 -2.56
N LEU A 3 1.24 -6.75 -3.72
CA LEU A 3 0.48 -5.51 -3.83
C LEU A 3 -0.73 -5.78 -4.74
N GLU A 4 -1.91 -5.35 -4.29
CA GLU A 4 -3.18 -5.56 -4.99
C GLU A 4 -4.02 -4.27 -4.97
N GLY A 5 -4.88 -4.10 -5.98
CA GLY A 5 -5.83 -2.97 -6.06
C GLY A 5 -5.24 -1.65 -6.61
N ASN A 6 -3.93 -1.57 -6.85
CA ASN A 6 -3.30 -0.45 -7.54
C ASN A 6 -3.39 -0.61 -9.07
N THR A 7 -4.35 0.06 -9.70
CA THR A 7 -4.53 -0.03 -11.17
C THR A 7 -3.80 1.08 -11.93
N ARG A 8 -3.82 2.30 -11.38
CA ARG A 8 -3.21 3.49 -12.01
C ARG A 8 -1.83 3.77 -11.43
N THR A 9 -1.66 3.57 -10.13
CA THR A 9 -0.44 3.80 -9.38
C THR A 9 0.50 2.60 -9.56
N LYS A 10 1.75 2.86 -9.91
CA LYS A 10 2.74 1.81 -10.13
C LYS A 10 3.21 1.22 -8.80
N ASN A 11 3.51 -0.09 -8.77
CA ASN A 11 3.93 -0.80 -7.56
C ASN A 11 5.12 -0.12 -6.86
N TRP A 12 6.09 0.37 -7.62
CA TRP A 12 7.29 1.02 -7.07
C TRP A 12 6.99 2.32 -6.30
N VAL A 13 5.88 3.00 -6.59
CA VAL A 13 5.44 4.19 -5.86
C VAL A 13 4.99 3.83 -4.45
N ILE A 14 4.39 2.66 -4.27
CA ILE A 14 3.93 2.19 -2.95
C ILE A 14 5.08 1.51 -2.21
N LEU A 15 5.88 0.71 -2.91
CA LEU A 15 7.01 -0.01 -2.33
C LEU A 15 8.12 0.92 -1.81
N ARG A 16 8.35 2.09 -2.44
CA ARG A 16 9.35 3.05 -1.96
C ARG A 16 8.97 3.71 -0.63
N GLU A 17 7.67 3.82 -0.35
CA GLU A 17 7.14 4.40 0.89
C GLU A 17 7.03 3.38 2.02
N PHE A 18 7.16 2.09 1.70
CA PHE A 18 7.04 1.01 2.66
C PHE A 18 8.40 0.62 3.24
N PRO A 19 8.60 0.72 4.57
CA PRO A 19 9.92 0.56 5.19
C PRO A 19 10.38 -0.90 5.32
N LEU A 20 9.51 -1.88 5.08
CA LEU A 20 9.87 -3.30 5.10
C LEU A 20 10.12 -3.82 3.68
N LYS A 21 11.15 -4.65 3.56
CA LYS A 21 11.50 -5.36 2.34
C LYS A 21 11.28 -6.86 2.50
N ALA A 22 11.28 -7.59 1.38
CA ALA A 22 11.25 -9.05 1.42
C ALA A 22 12.51 -9.57 2.15
N GLY A 23 12.31 -10.43 3.14
CA GLY A 23 13.39 -10.95 4.00
C GLY A 23 13.58 -10.18 5.31
N ASP A 24 12.95 -9.01 5.48
CA ASP A 24 12.98 -8.31 6.76
C ASP A 24 12.17 -9.05 7.84
N ILE A 25 12.59 -8.87 9.08
CA ILE A 25 11.84 -9.34 10.25
C ILE A 25 10.50 -8.60 10.31
N PHE A 26 9.41 -9.34 10.52
CA PHE A 26 8.11 -8.76 10.75
C PHE A 26 8.12 -7.88 12.00
N TYR A 27 7.91 -6.58 11.82
CA TYR A 27 7.92 -5.60 12.89
C TYR A 27 6.74 -4.64 12.75
N ALA A 28 5.78 -4.75 13.68
CA ALA A 28 4.51 -4.03 13.61
C ALA A 28 4.67 -2.49 13.50
N PRO A 29 5.58 -1.82 14.24
CA PRO A 29 5.74 -0.38 14.10
C PRO A 29 6.15 0.08 12.70
N LYS A 30 6.96 -0.72 11.98
CA LYS A 30 7.30 -0.43 10.58
C LYS A 30 6.09 -0.61 9.65
N ILE A 31 5.19 -1.56 9.93
CA ILE A 31 3.92 -1.69 9.20
C ILE A 31 3.07 -0.43 9.36
N HIS A 32 2.90 0.04 10.59
CA HIS A 32 2.14 1.26 10.87
C HIS A 32 2.77 2.50 10.22
N GLN A 33 4.09 2.61 10.24
CA GLN A 33 4.81 3.67 9.53
C GLN A 33 4.57 3.59 8.01
N GLY A 34 4.68 2.40 7.42
CA GLY A 34 4.39 2.20 6.00
C GLY A 34 2.95 2.57 5.63
N LEU A 35 1.98 2.21 6.47
CA LEU A 35 0.59 2.62 6.30
C LEU A 35 0.42 4.14 6.31
N SER A 36 1.07 4.83 7.25
CA SER A 36 1.05 6.29 7.35
C SER A 36 1.70 6.97 6.13
N ASN A 37 2.83 6.44 5.65
CA ASN A 37 3.51 6.97 4.45
C ASN A 37 2.63 6.80 3.20
N ILE A 38 2.06 5.62 2.99
CA ILE A 38 1.19 5.35 1.83
C ILE A 38 -0.09 6.20 1.90
N TYR A 39 -0.66 6.40 3.09
CA TYR A 39 -1.81 7.28 3.28
C TYR A 39 -1.48 8.73 2.92
N SER A 40 -0.29 9.19 3.29
CA SER A 40 0.20 10.55 3.03
C SER A 40 0.39 10.86 1.54
N LEU A 41 0.52 9.84 0.67
CA LEU A 41 0.52 10.02 -0.78
C LEU A 41 -0.80 10.60 -1.30
N GLY A 42 -1.90 10.44 -0.57
CA GLY A 42 -3.20 11.00 -0.94
C GLY A 42 -3.88 10.33 -2.13
N PHE A 43 -3.29 9.29 -2.75
CA PHE A 43 -3.83 8.59 -3.92
C PHE A 43 -4.87 7.52 -3.58
N PHE A 44 -4.85 7.00 -2.35
CA PHE A 44 -5.70 5.89 -1.94
C PHE A 44 -6.79 6.37 -0.97
N LYS A 45 -7.99 5.80 -1.11
CA LYS A 45 -9.10 6.02 -0.16
C LYS A 45 -9.17 4.94 0.91
N HIS A 46 -8.64 3.75 0.61
CA HIS A 46 -8.59 2.63 1.54
C HIS A 46 -7.28 1.89 1.36
N ILE A 47 -6.68 1.45 2.48
CA ILE A 47 -5.43 0.70 2.52
C ILE A 47 -5.58 -0.36 3.60
N GLN A 48 -5.36 -1.62 3.26
CA GLN A 48 -5.41 -2.76 4.16
C GLN A 48 -4.11 -3.56 4.01
N ILE A 49 -3.54 -3.99 5.13
CA ILE A 49 -2.33 -4.81 5.15
C ILE A 49 -2.67 -6.14 5.81
N GLU A 50 -2.52 -7.21 5.06
CA GLU A 50 -2.66 -8.58 5.53
C GLU A 50 -1.30 -9.25 5.64
N HIS A 51 -1.18 -10.16 6.61
CA HIS A 51 -0.03 -11.05 6.72
C HIS A 51 -0.53 -12.49 6.78
N LYS A 52 0.11 -13.38 6.03
CA LYS A 52 -0.20 -14.81 6.01
C LYS A 52 1.08 -15.61 6.19
N TRP A 53 1.01 -16.69 6.97
CA TRP A 53 2.11 -17.65 7.10
C TRP A 53 2.06 -18.63 5.93
N VAL A 54 3.12 -18.66 5.13
CA VAL A 54 3.26 -19.52 3.95
C VAL A 54 4.67 -20.10 3.95
N ASN A 55 4.79 -21.44 3.96
CA ASN A 55 6.09 -22.15 3.89
C ASN A 55 7.15 -21.61 4.88
N ASN A 56 6.80 -21.47 6.17
CA ASN A 56 7.65 -20.87 7.22
C ASN A 56 8.07 -19.42 7.01
N HIS A 57 7.47 -18.70 6.06
CA HIS A 57 7.71 -17.28 5.82
C HIS A 57 6.43 -16.47 6.02
N VAL A 58 6.59 -15.23 6.47
CA VAL A 58 5.49 -14.26 6.55
C VAL A 58 5.35 -13.57 5.20
N GLN A 59 4.25 -13.82 4.51
CA GLN A 59 3.87 -13.11 3.30
C GLN A 59 2.99 -11.92 3.66
N LEU A 60 3.48 -10.72 3.39
CA LEU A 60 2.73 -9.47 3.49
C LEU A 60 2.00 -9.19 2.18
N THR A 61 0.71 -8.89 2.25
CA THR A 61 -0.13 -8.41 1.15
C THR A 61 -0.66 -7.03 1.51
N ILE A 62 -0.44 -6.05 0.62
CA ILE A 62 -0.95 -4.69 0.76
C ILE A 62 -2.06 -4.52 -0.27
N ASP A 63 -3.30 -4.42 0.19
CA ASP A 63 -4.46 -4.12 -0.62
C ASP A 63 -4.71 -2.61 -0.56
N VAL A 64 -4.80 -1.96 -1.72
CA VAL A 64 -5.07 -0.54 -1.82
C VAL A 64 -6.24 -0.26 -2.74
N GLN A 65 -7.07 0.71 -2.37
CA GLN A 65 -8.15 1.20 -3.21
C GLN A 65 -7.86 2.65 -3.62
N GLU A 66 -7.66 2.86 -4.92
CA GLU A 66 -7.38 4.18 -5.48
C GLU A 66 -8.58 5.12 -5.39
N LYS A 67 -8.30 6.41 -5.22
CA LYS A 67 -9.30 7.46 -5.34
C LYS A 67 -9.76 7.59 -6.79
N PRO A 68 -11.05 7.91 -7.01
CA PRO A 68 -11.50 8.28 -8.34
C PRO A 68 -10.74 9.52 -8.82
N PRO A 69 -10.53 9.67 -10.14
CA PRO A 69 -9.98 10.89 -10.69
C PRO A 69 -10.82 12.09 -10.27
N LEU A 70 -10.18 13.24 -10.02
CA LEU A 70 -10.91 14.49 -9.84
C LEU A 70 -11.79 14.73 -11.07
N GLN A 71 -13.09 14.84 -10.85
CA GLN A 71 -14.02 15.29 -11.88
C GLN A 71 -14.06 16.81 -11.82
N PHE A 72 -13.52 17.49 -12.83
CA PHE A 72 -13.64 18.93 -12.96
C PHE A 72 -15.00 19.26 -13.57
N ASN A 73 -15.89 19.89 -12.80
CA ASN A 73 -17.16 20.38 -13.32
C ASN A 73 -16.90 21.74 -13.99
N THR A 74 -16.78 21.77 -15.31
CA THR A 74 -16.67 23.03 -16.06
C THR A 74 -18.06 23.56 -16.34
N SER A 75 -18.62 24.33 -15.42
CA SER A 75 -19.82 25.13 -15.70
C SER A 75 -19.38 26.41 -16.41
N TYR A 76 -19.83 26.58 -17.66
CA TYR A 76 -19.78 27.82 -18.42
C TYR A 76 -21.01 28.67 -18.11
#